data_AF-A0AAN6LYA5-F1
#
_entry.id   AF-A0AAN6LYA5-F1
#
_cell.length_a   1.000
_cell.length_b   1.000
_cell.length_c   1.000
_cell.angle_alpha   90.00
_cell.angle_beta   90.00
_cell.angle_gamma   90.00
#
_symmetry.space_group_name_H-M   'P 1'
#
loop_
_entity.id
_entity.type
_entity.pdbx_description
1 polymer ?
#
loop_
_entity_poly.entity_id
_entity_poly.type
_entity_poly.pdbx_seq_one_letter_code
_entity_poly.pdbx_strand_id
1 'polypeptide(L)'
;MNPEVYPNPEIFDGWRHEKMLQAVEKDPSAAGRTKWASANLENMAFGYGRHACPGRFFADYEIKLIIAHLLSAYDFEYVKEQKQRPANLNAETQMIPNHQTKIRMPLVEAGEAGPTPARQ
;
A
#
# COMPACT_ATOMS: atom_id res chain seq x y z
N MET A 1 -11.23 7.98 -4.40
CA MET A 1 -11.14 7.86 -5.87
C MET A 1 -11.48 9.15 -6.62
N ASN A 2 -11.43 10.34 -5.98
CA ASN A 2 -11.64 11.60 -6.70
C ASN A 2 -10.37 11.93 -7.53
N PRO A 3 -10.45 12.04 -8.88
CA PRO A 3 -9.30 12.36 -9.73
C PRO A 3 -8.73 13.77 -9.50
N GLU A 4 -9.52 14.70 -8.96
CA GLU A 4 -9.04 16.05 -8.61
C GLU A 4 -8.03 16.04 -7.46
N VAL A 5 -8.15 15.04 -6.58
CA VAL A 5 -7.26 14.84 -5.42
C VAL A 5 -6.16 13.83 -5.72
N TYR A 6 -6.52 12.73 -6.40
CA TYR A 6 -5.62 11.63 -6.72
C TYR A 6 -5.60 11.39 -8.24
N PRO A 7 -4.62 11.91 -8.99
CA PRO A 7 -4.51 11.67 -10.43
C PRO A 7 -4.46 10.18 -10.75
N ASN A 8 -5.25 9.71 -11.72
CA ASN A 8 -5.37 8.29 -12.07
C ASN A 8 -5.67 7.41 -10.83
N PRO A 9 -6.81 7.61 -10.13
CA PRO A 9 -7.05 6.98 -8.84
C PRO A 9 -7.24 5.45 -8.95
N GLU A 10 -7.68 4.97 -10.10
CA GLU A 10 -7.87 3.53 -10.40
C GLU A 10 -6.55 2.78 -10.64
N ILE A 11 -5.44 3.51 -10.80
CA ILE A 11 -4.12 2.92 -11.05
C ILE A 11 -3.33 2.90 -9.75
N PHE A 12 -2.82 1.71 -9.40
CA PHE A 12 -1.87 1.58 -8.30
C PHE A 12 -0.54 2.24 -8.67
N ASP A 13 -0.22 3.34 -7.98
CA ASP A 13 1.06 4.04 -8.06
C ASP A 13 1.75 3.94 -6.69
N GLY A 14 2.75 3.07 -6.58
CA GLY A 14 3.50 2.85 -5.34
C GLY A 14 4.22 4.10 -4.82
N TRP A 15 4.49 5.06 -5.71
CA TRP A 15 5.20 6.31 -5.38
C TRP A 15 4.26 7.48 -5.13
N ARG A 16 2.94 7.28 -5.22
CA ARG A 16 1.93 8.34 -5.08
C ARG A 16 2.12 9.20 -3.82
N HIS A 17 2.29 8.55 -2.67
CA HIS A 17 2.41 9.26 -1.39
C HIS A 17 3.79 9.90 -1.21
N GLU A 18 4.85 9.36 -1.84
CA GLU A 18 6.16 10.01 -1.88
C GLU A 18 6.10 11.30 -2.70
N LYS A 19 5.51 11.25 -3.90
CA LYS A 19 5.30 12.44 -4.76
C LYS A 19 4.49 13.51 -4.03
N MET A 20 3.49 13.11 -3.24
CA MET A 20 2.72 14.02 -2.40
C MET A 20 3.57 14.65 -1.30
N LEU A 21 4.44 13.88 -0.64
CA LEU A 21 5.38 14.42 0.35
C LEU A 21 6.35 15.44 -0.26
N GLN A 22 6.91 15.14 -1.43
CA GLN A 22 7.77 16.09 -2.17
C GLN A 22 7.01 17.37 -2.57
N ALA A 23 5.69 17.27 -2.84
CA ALA A 23 4.87 18.44 -3.10
C ALA A 23 4.64 19.32 -1.84
N VAL A 24 4.60 18.73 -0.64
CA VAL A 24 4.52 19.48 0.64
C VAL A 24 5.75 20.36 0.87
N GLU A 25 6.93 19.94 0.41
CA GLU A 25 8.14 20.79 0.50
C GLU A 25 7.96 22.11 -0.25
N LYS A 26 7.13 22.11 -1.31
CA LYS A 26 6.80 23.30 -2.11
C LYS A 26 5.62 24.09 -1.55
N ASP A 27 4.69 23.41 -0.87
CA ASP A 27 3.53 24.01 -0.21
C ASP A 27 3.33 23.41 1.21
N PRO A 28 3.82 24.09 2.26
CA PRO A 28 3.66 23.64 3.64
C PRO A 28 2.21 23.48 4.10
N SER A 29 1.22 24.09 3.42
CA SER A 29 -0.20 23.97 3.77
C SER A 29 -0.79 22.57 3.47
N ALA A 30 -0.08 21.77 2.67
CA ALA A 30 -0.38 20.37 2.42
C ALA A 30 0.18 19.43 3.52
N ALA A 31 0.98 19.96 4.47
CA ALA A 31 1.55 19.17 5.56
C ALA A 31 0.44 18.57 6.45
N GLY A 32 0.51 17.26 6.69
CA GLY A 32 -0.44 16.52 7.53
C GLY A 32 -1.54 15.76 6.77
N ARG A 33 -1.67 15.94 5.46
CA ARG A 33 -2.60 15.15 4.61
C ARG A 33 -1.95 14.00 3.85
N THR A 34 -0.62 13.99 3.80
CA THR A 34 0.17 13.12 2.91
C THR A 34 0.60 11.80 3.52
N LYS A 35 0.53 11.65 4.85
CA LYS A 35 0.86 10.36 5.49
C LYS A 35 -0.27 9.36 5.24
N TRP A 36 0.08 8.09 5.05
CA TRP A 36 -0.89 6.99 4.89
C TRP A 36 -1.91 6.93 6.04
N ALA A 37 -1.45 7.07 7.28
CA ALA A 37 -2.30 7.08 8.48
C ALA A 37 -3.08 8.39 8.72
N SER A 38 -3.04 9.33 7.78
CA SER A 38 -3.82 10.58 7.90
C SER A 38 -5.30 10.27 7.73
N ALA A 39 -6.12 10.77 8.65
CA ALA A 39 -7.57 10.67 8.59
C ALA A 39 -8.12 12.07 8.29
N ASN A 40 -8.54 12.31 7.05
CA ASN A 40 -9.04 13.61 6.59
C ASN A 40 -10.13 13.42 5.52
N LEU A 41 -10.72 14.50 5.02
CA LEU A 41 -11.82 14.39 4.06
C LEU A 41 -11.41 13.82 2.70
N GLU A 42 -10.12 13.89 2.37
CA GLU A 42 -9.53 13.36 1.14
C GLU A 42 -9.14 11.87 1.29
N ASN A 43 -8.81 11.43 2.52
CA ASN A 43 -8.46 10.06 2.88
C ASN A 43 -9.16 9.60 4.17
N MET A 44 -10.19 8.78 4.03
CA MET A 44 -11.00 8.25 5.13
C MET A 44 -10.80 6.75 5.39
N ALA A 45 -9.69 6.15 4.94
CA ALA A 45 -9.42 4.72 5.12
C ALA A 45 -9.47 4.27 6.60
N PHE A 46 -9.19 5.19 7.52
CA PHE A 46 -9.26 4.98 8.97
C PHE A 46 -10.39 5.77 9.64
N GLY A 47 -11.44 6.16 8.90
CA GLY A 47 -12.49 7.05 9.41
C GLY A 47 -12.07 8.52 9.46
N TYR A 48 -12.86 9.36 10.15
CA TYR A 48 -12.62 10.81 10.23
C TYR A 48 -13.10 11.43 11.55
N GLY A 49 -12.45 12.54 11.95
CA GLY A 49 -12.82 13.32 13.13
C GLY A 49 -12.79 12.50 14.43
N ARG A 50 -13.83 12.65 15.26
CA ARG A 50 -14.00 11.92 16.53
C ARG A 50 -14.11 10.39 16.38
N HIS A 51 -14.39 9.92 15.17
CA HIS A 51 -14.53 8.49 14.85
C HIS A 51 -13.34 7.96 14.03
N ALA A 52 -12.26 8.74 13.90
CA ALA A 52 -11.03 8.22 13.31
C ALA A 52 -10.46 7.09 14.18
N CYS A 53 -10.03 6.00 13.55
CA CYS A 53 -9.46 4.84 14.20
C CYS A 53 -8.26 5.27 15.07
N PRO A 54 -8.30 5.02 16.39
CA PRO A 54 -7.21 5.40 17.28
C PRO A 54 -5.95 4.56 17.02
N GLY A 55 -6.10 3.33 16.53
CA GLY A 55 -5.00 2.40 16.24
C GLY A 55 -4.28 2.63 14.90
N ARG A 56 -4.69 3.61 14.08
CA ARG A 56 -4.17 3.77 12.70
C ARG A 56 -2.66 3.99 12.60
N PHE A 57 -2.05 4.64 13.59
CA PHE A 57 -0.60 4.85 13.62
C PHE A 57 0.14 3.55 13.94
N PHE A 58 -0.38 2.78 14.89
CA PHE A 58 0.17 1.47 15.21
C PHE A 58 0.06 0.52 14.01
N ALA A 59 -1.12 0.46 13.39
CA ALA A 59 -1.35 -0.33 12.18
C ALA A 59 -0.44 0.10 11.01
N ASP A 60 -0.20 1.40 10.83
CA ASP A 60 0.74 1.90 9.81
C ASP A 60 2.17 1.39 10.00
N TYR A 61 2.67 1.37 11.24
CA TYR A 61 3.98 0.80 11.54
C TYR A 61 3.99 -0.72 11.38
N GLU A 62 2.98 -1.42 11.88
CA GLU A 62 2.88 -2.88 11.81
C GLU A 62 2.84 -3.35 10.34
N ILE A 63 2.00 -2.74 9.50
CA ILE A 63 1.91 -3.06 8.07
C ILE A 63 3.25 -2.86 7.37
N LYS A 64 3.96 -1.76 7.66
CA LYS A 64 5.28 -1.49 7.08
C LYS A 64 6.31 -2.53 7.50
N LEU A 65 6.31 -2.95 8.78
CA LEU A 65 7.21 -3.98 9.28
C LEU A 65 6.92 -5.34 8.64
N ILE A 66 5.65 -5.73 8.52
CA ILE A 66 5.24 -6.96 7.85
C ILE A 66 5.70 -6.93 6.39
N ILE A 67 5.42 -5.85 5.65
CA ILE A 67 5.85 -5.72 4.25
C ILE A 67 7.37 -5.74 4.12
N ALA A 68 8.10 -5.03 4.99
CA ALA A 68 9.56 -5.03 4.96
C ALA A 68 10.13 -6.43 5.19
N HIS A 69 9.59 -7.17 6.16
CA HIS A 69 10.00 -8.55 6.41
C HIS A 69 9.69 -9.46 5.21
N LEU A 70 8.46 -9.38 4.70
CA LEU A 70 8.01 -10.14 3.53
C LEU A 70 8.91 -9.89 2.31
N LEU A 71 9.21 -8.64 1.99
CA LEU A 71 10.05 -8.27 0.85
C LEU A 71 11.54 -8.60 1.05
N SER A 72 12.01 -8.73 2.30
CA SER A 72 13.41 -9.02 2.59
C SER A 72 13.69 -10.52 2.71
N ALA A 73 12.68 -11.33 3.02
CA ALA A 73 12.85 -12.74 3.31
C ALA A 73 12.19 -13.68 2.28
N TYR A 74 11.32 -13.17 1.40
CA TYR A 74 10.58 -14.00 0.45
C TYR A 74 10.57 -13.42 -0.95
N ASP A 75 10.61 -14.30 -1.95
CA ASP A 75 10.16 -13.97 -3.30
C ASP A 75 8.65 -14.21 -3.44
N PHE A 76 8.04 -13.64 -4.47
CA PHE A 76 6.60 -13.75 -4.71
C PHE A 76 6.32 -14.12 -6.16
N GLU A 77 5.59 -15.21 -6.35
CA GLU A 77 5.13 -15.64 -7.67
C GLU A 77 3.70 -16.17 -7.61
N TYR A 78 2.94 -16.01 -8.69
CA TYR A 78 1.64 -16.67 -8.79
C TYR A 78 1.83 -18.15 -9.13
N VAL A 79 1.05 -19.03 -8.50
CA VAL A 79 1.11 -20.49 -8.77
C VAL A 79 0.64 -20.83 -10.18
N LYS A 80 -0.21 -19.99 -10.78
CA LYS A 80 -0.66 -20.09 -12.18
C LYS A 80 -0.01 -18.96 -12.98
N GLU A 81 -0.03 -19.06 -14.32
CA GLU A 81 0.35 -17.98 -15.23
C GLU A 81 -0.61 -16.78 -15.15
N GLN A 82 -0.57 -16.08 -14.02
CA GLN A 82 -1.32 -14.88 -13.76
C GLN A 82 -0.36 -13.71 -13.83
N LYS A 83 -0.60 -12.78 -14.75
CA LYS A 83 0.25 -11.58 -14.94
C LYS A 83 -0.34 -10.31 -14.30
N GLN A 84 -1.60 -10.36 -13.87
CA GLN A 84 -2.33 -9.22 -13.35
C GLN A 84 -2.70 -9.41 -11.87
N ARG A 85 -2.86 -8.29 -11.15
CA ARG A 85 -3.38 -8.29 -9.77
C ARG A 85 -4.75 -8.98 -9.73
N PRO A 86 -5.01 -9.90 -8.77
CA PRO A 86 -6.35 -10.45 -8.56
C PRO A 86 -7.38 -9.34 -8.34
N ALA A 87 -8.57 -9.51 -8.92
CA ALA A 87 -9.70 -8.65 -8.61
C ALA A 87 -10.07 -8.78 -7.13
N ASN A 88 -10.49 -7.68 -6.50
CA ASN A 88 -10.99 -7.73 -5.14
C ASN A 88 -12.37 -8.43 -5.11
N LEU A 89 -12.67 -9.08 -3.98
CA LEU A 89 -14.02 -9.51 -3.65
C LEU A 89 -14.63 -8.43 -2.76
N ASN A 90 -15.82 -7.95 -3.12
CA ASN A 90 -16.52 -6.94 -2.31
C ASN A 90 -17.59 -7.66 -1.47
N ALA A 91 -17.59 -7.40 -0.17
CA ALA A 91 -18.61 -7.88 0.76
C ALA A 91 -19.04 -6.71 1.64
N GLU A 92 -20.29 -6.26 1.50
CA GLU A 92 -20.78 -5.04 2.17
C GLU A 92 -19.83 -3.86 1.89
N THR A 93 -19.33 -3.22 2.95
CA THR A 93 -18.38 -2.10 2.87
C THR A 93 -16.92 -2.54 2.80
N GLN A 94 -16.64 -3.84 2.72
CA GLN A 94 -15.29 -4.39 2.76
C GLN A 94 -14.80 -4.74 1.36
N MET A 95 -13.59 -4.31 1.04
CA MET A 95 -12.84 -4.70 -0.15
C MET A 95 -11.79 -5.73 0.27
N ILE A 96 -12.03 -7.00 -0.07
CA ILE A 96 -11.27 -8.15 0.42
C ILE A 96 -10.40 -8.68 -0.74
N PRO A 97 -9.14 -9.10 -0.50
CA PRO A 97 -8.36 -9.80 -1.50
C PRO A 97 -9.03 -11.12 -1.92
N ASN A 98 -8.88 -11.51 -3.19
CA ASN A 98 -9.39 -12.81 -3.64
C ASN A 98 -8.59 -13.96 -3.01
N HIS A 99 -9.19 -14.62 -2.02
CA HIS A 99 -8.60 -15.76 -1.31
C HIS A 99 -8.42 -17.04 -2.14
N GLN A 100 -8.94 -17.10 -3.38
CA GLN A 100 -8.73 -18.23 -4.28
C GLN A 100 -7.44 -18.11 -5.08
N THR A 101 -6.86 -16.90 -5.19
CA THR A 101 -5.55 -16.72 -5.81
C THR A 101 -4.47 -17.27 -4.89
N LYS A 102 -3.69 -18.22 -5.42
CA LYS A 102 -2.55 -18.80 -4.71
C LYS A 102 -1.26 -18.09 -5.13
N ILE A 103 -0.48 -17.70 -4.13
CA ILE A 103 0.85 -17.12 -4.27
C ILE A 103 1.84 -18.11 -3.66
N ARG A 104 2.91 -18.45 -4.38
CA ARG A 104 4.04 -19.18 -3.83
C ARG A 104 5.05 -18.16 -3.30
N MET A 105 5.54 -18.41 -2.09
CA MET A 105 6.44 -17.52 -1.35
C MET A 105 7.67 -18.31 -0.87
N PRO A 106 8.65 -18.60 -1.73
CA PRO A 106 9.87 -19.27 -1.30
C PRO A 106 10.71 -18.29 -0.47
N LEU A 107 11.45 -18.82 0.52
CA LEU A 107 12.41 -18.04 1.29
C LEU A 107 13.59 -17.65 0.38
N VAL A 108 14.09 -16.43 0.54
CA VAL A 108 15.33 -15.99 -0.08
C VAL A 108 16.49 -16.58 0.73
N GLU A 109 17.35 -17.36 0.09
CA GLU A 109 18.49 -18.01 0.75
C GLU A 109 19.48 -16.97 1.30
N ALA A 110 19.91 -17.17 2.56
CA ALA A 110 20.83 -16.27 3.26
C ALA A 110 22.26 -16.41 2.69
N GLY A 111 22.50 -15.78 1.54
CA GLY A 111 23.79 -15.82 0.82
C GLY A 111 23.68 -15.39 -0.64
N GLU A 112 22.48 -15.50 -1.22
CA GLU A 112 22.15 -14.98 -2.54
C GLU A 112 21.28 -13.72 -2.43
N ALA A 113 21.76 -12.73 -1.67
CA ALA A 113 21.38 -11.35 -1.95
C ALA A 113 22.00 -10.96 -3.30
N GLY A 114 21.53 -11.59 -4.38
CA GLY A 114 21.80 -11.16 -5.75
C GLY A 114 21.32 -9.73 -5.91
N PRO A 115 21.85 -8.98 -6.91
CA PRO A 115 21.45 -7.60 -7.11
C PRO A 115 19.92 -7.58 -7.17
N THR A 116 19.30 -6.81 -6.27
CA THR A 116 17.87 -6.54 -6.26
C THR A 116 17.44 -6.39 -7.70
N PRO A 117 16.54 -7.24 -8.23
CA PRO A 117 16.18 -7.19 -9.64
C PRO A 117 15.80 -5.74 -9.92
N ALA A 118 16.51 -5.13 -10.86
CA ALA A 118 16.43 -3.71 -11.15
C ALA A 118 14.94 -3.36 -11.24
N ARG A 119 14.46 -2.66 -10.22
CA ARG A 119 13.06 -2.21 -10.14
C ARG A 119 12.87 -1.29 -11.35
N GLN A 120 12.03 -1.75 -12.28
CA GLN A 120 11.59 -0.95 -13.42
C GLN A 120 10.85 0.30 -12.96
#